data_AF-A0A3D1K3E3-F1
#
_entry.id   AF-A0A3D1K3E3-F1
#
_cell.length_a   1.000
_cell.length_b   1.000
_cell.length_c   1.000
_cell.angle_alpha   90.00
_cell.angle_beta   90.00
_cell.angle_gamma   90.00
#
_symmetry.space_group_name_H-M   'P 1'
#
loop_
_entity.id
_entity.type
_entity.pdbx_description
1 polymer ?
#
loop_
_entity_poly.entity_id
_entity_poly.type
_entity_poly.pdbx_seq_one_letter_code
_entity_poly.pdbx_strand_id
1 'polypeptide(L)'
;MDAQKRYDRLLALGGHEIPEEIEVGGGKWRKVKAFKHDFFAATGLYQSADGAKAVLKIFRPAPYYGIPYGLLSRWQAAHEEKIYKKLQDTAAVPGWIGRYGSTGIVHEFVPGQDLARDVKFSDDFFERLEKLLRLMHERGMSYLDTNKPDNILVGEDGKPYLIDFQITWLQPFFPLNLITYPLFCIFRNSDIYHLKKHIRKFCPGKISDEEFEKMRPWYIRLHRLVATPVRRKRRKYLRKVEEEAGHHPEGAERH
;
A
#
# COMPACT_ATOMS: atom_id res chain seq x y z
N MET A 1 14.54 -27.72 -10.60
CA MET A 1 13.69 -26.60 -11.07
C MET A 1 14.64 -25.45 -11.39
N ASP A 2 14.61 -24.98 -12.64
CA ASP A 2 15.44 -23.88 -13.14
C ASP A 2 15.37 -22.64 -12.22
N ALA A 3 16.50 -21.97 -12.03
CA ALA A 3 16.62 -20.82 -11.13
C ALA A 3 15.73 -19.65 -11.59
N GLN A 4 15.66 -19.42 -12.90
CA GLN A 4 14.78 -18.40 -13.47
C GLN A 4 13.31 -18.69 -13.13
N LYS A 5 12.84 -19.92 -13.38
CA LYS A 5 11.48 -20.34 -13.02
C LYS A 5 11.17 -20.21 -11.53
N ARG A 6 12.17 -20.33 -10.64
CA ARG A 6 11.99 -20.08 -9.20
C ARG A 6 11.78 -18.60 -8.93
N TYR A 7 12.57 -17.74 -9.56
CA TYR A 7 12.48 -16.29 -9.42
C TYR A 7 11.18 -15.73 -10.00
N ASP A 8 10.79 -16.14 -11.21
CA ASP A 8 9.55 -15.69 -11.86
C ASP A 8 8.31 -15.97 -11.00
N ARG A 9 8.29 -17.13 -10.31
CA ARG A 9 7.23 -17.50 -9.36
C ARG A 9 7.20 -16.64 -8.10
N LEU A 10 8.26 -15.89 -7.80
CA LEU A 10 8.29 -14.91 -6.73
C LEU A 10 7.69 -13.56 -7.15
N LEU A 11 7.38 -13.34 -8.43
CA LEU A 11 6.79 -12.11 -8.93
C LEU A 11 5.26 -12.24 -9.11
N ALA A 12 4.54 -11.13 -9.01
CA ALA A 12 3.08 -11.10 -9.02
C ALA A 12 2.50 -11.60 -10.36
N LEU A 13 3.22 -11.33 -11.44
CA LEU A 13 2.82 -11.68 -12.81
C LEU A 13 3.57 -12.90 -13.34
N GLY A 14 4.25 -13.67 -12.47
CA GLY A 14 4.88 -14.93 -12.89
C GLY A 14 6.01 -14.76 -13.92
N GLY A 15 6.79 -13.68 -13.83
CA GLY A 15 7.86 -13.35 -14.79
C GLY A 15 7.42 -12.52 -15.99
N HIS A 16 6.11 -12.29 -16.18
CA HIS A 16 5.61 -11.42 -17.24
C HIS A 16 5.79 -9.93 -16.88
N GLU A 17 6.10 -9.13 -17.91
CA GLU A 17 6.20 -7.67 -17.79
C GLU A 17 4.85 -7.01 -17.47
N ILE A 18 4.93 -5.82 -16.88
CA ILE A 18 3.76 -4.94 -16.70
C ILE A 18 3.31 -4.44 -18.08
N PRO A 19 2.01 -4.50 -18.43
CA PRO A 19 1.51 -4.19 -19.78
C PRO A 19 1.96 -2.83 -20.32
N GLU A 20 2.38 -2.76 -21.58
CA GLU A 20 2.81 -1.50 -22.21
C GLU A 20 1.65 -0.51 -22.44
N GLU A 21 0.44 -1.02 -22.67
CA GLU A 21 -0.75 -0.22 -22.90
C GLU A 21 -1.94 -0.80 -22.15
N ILE A 22 -2.80 0.08 -21.64
CA ILE A 22 -4.06 -0.29 -20.99
C ILE A 22 -5.20 0.61 -21.46
N GLU A 23 -6.42 0.10 -21.39
CA GLU A 23 -7.65 0.86 -21.64
C GLU A 23 -8.54 0.77 -20.42
N VAL A 24 -8.71 1.90 -19.71
CA VAL A 24 -9.45 2.00 -18.45
C VAL A 24 -10.09 3.38 -18.35
N GLY A 25 -11.31 3.46 -17.79
CA GLY A 25 -12.01 4.74 -17.59
C GLY A 25 -12.43 5.43 -18.88
N GLY A 26 -12.54 4.67 -19.99
CA GLY A 26 -12.82 5.21 -21.32
C GLY A 26 -11.62 5.85 -22.03
N GLY A 27 -10.42 5.78 -21.44
CA GLY A 27 -9.18 6.31 -22.00
C GLY A 27 -8.13 5.22 -22.25
N LYS A 28 -7.24 5.50 -23.20
CA LYS A 28 -6.02 4.70 -23.45
C LYS A 28 -4.83 5.31 -22.72
N TRP A 29 -4.03 4.45 -22.13
CA TRP A 29 -2.87 4.84 -21.34
C TRP A 29 -1.65 4.01 -21.75
N ARG A 30 -0.50 4.66 -21.92
CA ARG A 30 0.78 4.03 -22.25
C ARG A 30 1.67 4.01 -21.01
N LYS A 31 2.34 2.88 -20.75
CA LYS A 31 3.29 2.72 -19.66
C LYS A 31 4.45 3.70 -19.88
N VAL A 32 4.73 4.49 -18.86
CA VAL A 32 5.89 5.38 -18.78
C VAL A 32 7.02 4.69 -18.04
N LYS A 33 6.69 3.99 -16.95
CA LYS A 33 7.68 3.34 -16.08
C LYS A 33 7.04 2.25 -15.22
N ALA A 34 7.76 1.15 -15.01
CA ALA A 34 7.44 0.19 -13.94
C ALA A 34 7.93 0.73 -12.58
N PHE A 35 7.03 0.87 -11.60
CA PHE A 35 7.40 1.32 -10.26
C PHE A 35 7.87 0.16 -9.39
N LYS A 36 7.08 -0.91 -9.34
CA LYS A 36 7.28 -2.00 -8.39
C LYS A 36 6.70 -3.28 -8.93
N HIS A 37 7.42 -4.37 -8.82
CA HIS A 37 6.96 -5.71 -9.15
C HIS A 37 7.44 -6.67 -8.08
N ASP A 38 6.57 -6.95 -7.11
CA ASP A 38 6.87 -7.85 -6.01
C ASP A 38 6.01 -9.11 -6.11
N PHE A 39 6.01 -9.92 -5.07
CA PHE A 39 5.22 -11.14 -5.00
C PHE A 39 3.70 -10.92 -5.06
N PHE A 40 3.20 -9.83 -4.48
CA PHE A 40 1.78 -9.57 -4.30
C PHE A 40 1.20 -8.73 -5.43
N ALA A 41 1.93 -7.73 -5.91
CA ALA A 41 1.44 -6.82 -6.93
C ALA A 41 2.54 -6.33 -7.88
N ALA A 42 2.08 -5.89 -9.06
CA ALA A 42 2.87 -5.15 -10.03
C ALA A 42 2.23 -3.77 -10.25
N THR A 43 3.03 -2.71 -10.16
CA THR A 43 2.59 -1.33 -10.21
C THR A 43 3.39 -0.56 -11.26
N GLY A 44 2.70 0.17 -12.13
CA GLY A 44 3.31 0.99 -13.18
C GLY A 44 2.69 2.38 -13.28
N LEU A 45 3.49 3.34 -13.71
CA LEU A 45 3.07 4.68 -14.11
C LEU A 45 2.66 4.65 -15.59
N TYR A 46 1.51 5.26 -15.88
CA TYR A 46 0.96 5.38 -17.22
C TYR A 46 0.64 6.83 -17.53
N GLN A 47 0.61 7.16 -18.82
CA GLN A 47 0.24 8.47 -19.33
C GLN A 47 -0.74 8.35 -20.50
N SER A 48 -1.75 9.19 -20.52
CA SER A 48 -2.71 9.35 -21.62
C SER A 48 -2.17 10.31 -22.69
N ALA A 49 -2.85 10.36 -23.85
CA ALA A 49 -2.42 11.21 -24.96
C ALA A 49 -2.46 12.73 -24.66
N ASP A 50 -3.33 13.15 -23.75
CA ASP A 50 -3.46 14.53 -23.25
C ASP A 50 -2.48 14.85 -22.10
N GLY A 51 -1.64 13.89 -21.71
CA GLY A 51 -0.58 14.08 -20.73
C GLY A 51 -0.96 13.77 -19.29
N ALA A 52 -2.22 13.42 -19.00
CA ALA A 52 -2.63 12.99 -17.66
C ALA A 52 -1.92 11.70 -17.24
N LYS A 53 -1.64 11.55 -15.95
CA LYS A 53 -0.88 10.42 -15.41
C LYS A 53 -1.73 9.56 -14.49
N ALA A 54 -1.54 8.25 -14.59
CA ALA A 54 -2.26 7.26 -13.81
C ALA A 54 -1.31 6.20 -13.25
N VAL A 55 -1.70 5.59 -12.13
CA VAL A 55 -1.02 4.44 -11.56
C VAL A 55 -1.90 3.22 -11.74
N LEU A 56 -1.37 2.20 -12.41
CA LEU A 56 -1.96 0.87 -12.47
C LEU A 56 -1.33 0.01 -11.37
N LYS A 57 -2.17 -0.69 -10.60
CA LYS A 57 -1.75 -1.74 -9.66
C LYS A 57 -2.47 -3.03 -10.01
N ILE A 58 -1.71 -4.08 -10.36
CA ILE A 58 -2.21 -5.42 -10.66
C ILE A 58 -1.85 -6.36 -9.52
N PHE A 59 -2.85 -6.94 -8.86
CA PHE A 59 -2.66 -8.01 -7.86
C PHE A 59 -2.41 -9.35 -8.55
N ARG A 60 -1.59 -10.19 -7.93
CA ARG A 60 -1.20 -11.52 -8.42
C ARG A 60 -2.42 -12.36 -8.83
N PRO A 61 -2.63 -12.67 -10.11
CA PRO A 61 -3.73 -13.53 -10.54
C PRO A 61 -3.40 -15.03 -10.38
N ALA A 62 -2.11 -15.39 -10.47
CA ALA A 62 -1.66 -16.77 -10.56
C ALA A 62 -1.62 -17.47 -9.18
N PRO A 63 -2.03 -18.75 -9.08
CA PRO A 63 -1.93 -19.51 -7.84
C PRO A 63 -0.45 -19.75 -7.45
N TYR A 64 -0.21 -19.90 -6.15
CA TYR A 64 1.13 -20.18 -5.63
C TYR A 64 1.05 -21.16 -4.48
N TYR A 65 1.74 -22.31 -4.62
CA TYR A 65 1.75 -23.41 -3.66
C TYR A 65 0.33 -23.83 -3.19
N GLY A 66 -0.59 -24.02 -4.13
CA GLY A 66 -1.96 -24.46 -3.84
C GLY A 66 -2.89 -23.37 -3.31
N ILE A 67 -2.40 -22.16 -3.03
CA ILE A 67 -3.23 -21.03 -2.65
C ILE A 67 -3.80 -20.38 -3.92
N PRO A 68 -5.14 -20.30 -4.09
CA PRO A 68 -5.78 -19.74 -5.27
C PRO A 68 -5.81 -18.19 -5.20
N TYR A 69 -4.65 -17.56 -5.37
CA TYR A 69 -4.50 -16.10 -5.29
C TYR A 69 -5.45 -15.34 -6.24
N GLY A 70 -5.88 -15.91 -7.35
CA GLY A 70 -6.85 -15.25 -8.24
C GLY A 70 -8.15 -14.82 -7.55
N LEU A 71 -8.70 -15.62 -6.63
CA LEU A 71 -9.90 -15.24 -5.87
C LEU A 71 -9.60 -14.13 -4.86
N LEU A 72 -8.47 -14.27 -4.15
CA LEU A 72 -8.01 -13.26 -3.20
C LEU A 72 -7.74 -11.93 -3.88
N SER A 73 -7.07 -11.94 -5.02
CA SER A 73 -6.73 -10.76 -5.82
C SER A 73 -7.95 -10.08 -6.39
N ARG A 74 -8.96 -10.85 -6.84
CA ARG A 74 -10.26 -10.28 -7.22
C ARG A 74 -10.93 -9.57 -6.05
N TRP A 75 -10.92 -10.20 -4.88
CA TRP A 75 -11.43 -9.60 -3.66
C TRP A 75 -10.66 -8.35 -3.26
N GLN A 76 -9.32 -8.37 -3.26
CA GLN A 76 -8.46 -7.22 -2.94
C GLN A 76 -8.76 -6.04 -3.85
N ALA A 77 -8.87 -6.33 -5.15
CA ALA A 77 -9.10 -5.32 -6.14
C ALA A 77 -10.50 -4.69 -5.95
N ALA A 78 -11.54 -5.50 -5.74
CA ALA A 78 -12.89 -4.99 -5.44
C ALA A 78 -12.98 -4.28 -4.08
N HIS A 79 -12.16 -4.70 -3.12
CA HIS A 79 -12.04 -4.08 -1.81
C HIS A 79 -11.42 -2.69 -1.92
N GLU A 80 -10.27 -2.55 -2.57
CA GLU A 80 -9.63 -1.26 -2.79
C GLU A 80 -10.52 -0.30 -3.59
N GLU A 81 -11.22 -0.79 -4.63
CA GLU A 81 -12.22 0.00 -5.36
C GLU A 81 -13.27 0.60 -4.42
N LYS A 82 -13.81 -0.19 -3.47
CA LYS A 82 -14.79 0.30 -2.48
C LYS A 82 -14.20 1.38 -1.58
N ILE A 83 -12.95 1.22 -1.14
CA ILE A 83 -12.28 2.22 -0.30
C ILE A 83 -12.08 3.52 -1.07
N TYR A 84 -11.50 3.44 -2.27
CA TYR A 84 -11.28 4.60 -3.13
C TYR A 84 -12.58 5.37 -3.34
N LYS A 85 -13.64 4.68 -3.77
CA LYS A 85 -14.98 5.27 -3.98
C LYS A 85 -15.55 5.95 -2.74
N LYS A 86 -15.32 5.40 -1.54
CA LYS A 86 -15.77 5.96 -0.26
C LYS A 86 -14.96 7.18 0.21
N LEU A 87 -13.84 7.49 -0.42
CA LEU A 87 -12.92 8.57 -0.05
C LEU A 87 -12.71 9.61 -1.15
N GLN A 88 -13.46 9.52 -2.27
CA GLN A 88 -13.33 10.46 -3.39
C GLN A 88 -13.76 11.89 -3.05
N ASP A 89 -14.51 12.09 -1.97
CA ASP A 89 -14.86 13.41 -1.45
C ASP A 89 -13.74 14.05 -0.61
N THR A 90 -12.60 13.37 -0.48
CA THR A 90 -11.42 13.87 0.23
C THR A 90 -10.32 14.26 -0.75
N ALA A 91 -9.68 15.41 -0.53
CA ALA A 91 -8.57 15.87 -1.37
C ALA A 91 -7.24 15.13 -1.12
N ALA A 92 -7.20 14.20 -0.15
CA ALA A 92 -6.01 13.52 0.33
C ALA A 92 -5.94 12.04 -0.11
N VAL A 93 -6.79 11.64 -1.05
CA VAL A 93 -6.78 10.34 -1.71
C VAL A 93 -6.79 10.57 -3.21
N PRO A 94 -5.97 9.86 -4.01
CA PRO A 94 -5.96 10.05 -5.46
C PRO A 94 -7.33 9.77 -6.10
N GLY A 95 -7.63 10.45 -7.21
CA GLY A 95 -8.84 10.23 -7.97
C GLY A 95 -8.93 8.78 -8.49
N TRP A 96 -10.09 8.17 -8.38
CA TRP A 96 -10.34 6.83 -8.87
C TRP A 96 -10.62 6.86 -10.38
N ILE A 97 -9.86 6.10 -11.17
CA ILE A 97 -10.04 6.03 -12.62
C ILE A 97 -10.86 4.80 -13.00
N GLY A 98 -10.50 3.61 -12.48
CA GLY A 98 -11.27 2.42 -12.81
C GLY A 98 -10.61 1.09 -12.51
N ARG A 99 -11.32 0.03 -12.93
CA ARG A 99 -10.89 -1.36 -12.85
C ARG A 99 -10.08 -1.74 -14.09
N TYR A 100 -8.95 -2.41 -13.89
CA TYR A 100 -8.23 -3.08 -14.97
C TYR A 100 -8.41 -4.60 -14.84
N GLY A 101 -9.35 -5.12 -15.62
CA GLY A 101 -9.77 -6.53 -15.51
C GLY A 101 -10.26 -6.91 -14.11
N SER A 102 -10.09 -8.19 -13.75
CA SER A 102 -10.60 -8.72 -12.48
C SER A 102 -9.66 -8.52 -11.29
N THR A 103 -8.38 -8.21 -11.52
CA THR A 103 -7.34 -8.13 -10.48
C THR A 103 -6.50 -6.85 -10.55
N GLY A 104 -6.94 -5.82 -11.26
CA GLY A 104 -6.22 -4.55 -11.36
C GLY A 104 -7.08 -3.34 -11.02
N ILE A 105 -6.44 -2.31 -10.53
CA ILE A 105 -7.04 -0.99 -10.26
C ILE A 105 -6.19 0.12 -10.86
N VAL A 106 -6.84 1.21 -11.22
CA VAL A 106 -6.20 2.41 -11.74
C VAL A 106 -6.73 3.62 -10.98
N HIS A 107 -5.80 4.44 -10.50
CA HIS A 107 -6.09 5.73 -9.87
C HIS A 107 -5.15 6.80 -10.44
N GLU A 108 -5.47 8.07 -10.23
CA GLU A 108 -4.64 9.19 -10.65
C GLU A 108 -3.26 9.12 -10.00
N PHE A 109 -2.25 9.53 -10.75
CA PHE A 109 -0.92 9.72 -10.19
C PHE A 109 -0.88 11.02 -9.40
N VAL A 110 -0.40 10.94 -8.15
CA VAL A 110 -0.13 12.13 -7.33
C VAL A 110 1.32 12.55 -7.56
N PRO A 111 1.58 13.73 -8.15
CA PRO A 111 2.93 14.27 -8.24
C PRO A 111 3.47 14.55 -6.85
N GLY A 112 4.64 14.00 -6.55
CA GLY A 112 5.21 14.05 -5.22
C GLY A 112 6.20 12.93 -4.97
N GLN A 113 6.48 12.68 -3.71
CA GLN A 113 7.43 11.67 -3.25
C GLN A 113 6.97 11.04 -1.94
N ASP A 114 7.43 9.82 -1.69
CA ASP A 114 7.16 9.11 -0.44
C ASP A 114 7.64 9.92 0.78
N LEU A 115 6.96 9.76 1.91
CA LEU A 115 7.35 10.41 3.16
C LEU A 115 8.75 9.93 3.60
N ALA A 116 9.76 10.77 3.37
CA ALA A 116 11.15 10.51 3.77
C ALA A 116 11.75 11.68 4.55
N ARG A 117 12.97 11.51 5.08
CA ARG A 117 13.58 12.48 6.01
C ARG A 117 13.85 13.83 5.38
N ASP A 118 14.25 13.84 4.12
CA ASP A 118 14.71 15.03 3.41
C ASP A 118 13.59 15.71 2.60
N VAL A 119 12.36 15.19 2.73
CA VAL A 119 11.18 15.69 2.04
C VAL A 119 10.57 16.83 2.82
N LYS A 120 10.38 17.98 2.17
CA LYS A 120 9.66 19.11 2.74
C LYS A 120 8.16 18.90 2.59
N PHE A 121 7.41 19.18 3.65
CA PHE A 121 5.95 19.12 3.69
C PHE A 121 5.43 20.33 4.45
N SER A 122 4.13 20.62 4.33
CA SER A 122 3.50 21.74 5.01
C SER A 122 3.48 21.58 6.55
N ASP A 123 3.42 22.68 7.29
CA ASP A 123 3.40 22.64 8.76
C ASP A 123 2.20 21.86 9.33
N ASP A 124 1.09 21.89 8.59
CA ASP A 124 -0.17 21.20 8.90
C ASP A 124 -0.26 19.77 8.30
N PHE A 125 0.82 19.25 7.70
CA PHE A 125 0.84 17.94 7.03
C PHE A 125 0.31 16.80 7.91
N PHE A 126 0.88 16.63 9.10
CA PHE A 126 0.47 15.57 10.01
C PHE A 126 -0.90 15.82 10.64
N GLU A 127 -1.34 17.08 10.76
CA GLU A 127 -2.69 17.41 11.20
C GLU A 127 -3.73 16.99 10.16
N ARG A 128 -3.47 17.26 8.88
CA ARG A 128 -4.31 16.81 7.76
C ARG A 128 -4.37 15.29 7.68
N LEU A 129 -3.23 14.62 7.83
CA LEU A 129 -3.17 13.16 7.83
C LEU A 129 -3.95 12.57 9.03
N GLU A 130 -3.84 13.17 10.22
CA GLU A 130 -4.64 12.76 11.37
C GLU A 130 -6.14 12.93 11.12
N LYS A 131 -6.56 14.07 10.55
CA LYS A 131 -7.96 14.33 10.18
C LYS A 131 -8.47 13.29 9.18
N LEU A 132 -7.68 12.93 8.17
CA LEU A 132 -8.04 11.89 7.20
C LEU A 132 -8.23 10.52 7.89
N LEU A 133 -7.29 10.11 8.74
CA LEU A 133 -7.41 8.84 9.47
C LEU A 133 -8.64 8.82 10.37
N ARG A 134 -8.94 9.92 11.08
CA ARG A 134 -10.15 10.03 11.91
C ARG A 134 -11.42 9.97 11.08
N LEU A 135 -11.46 10.66 9.94
CA LEU A 135 -12.58 10.58 9.00
C LEU A 135 -12.79 9.14 8.49
N MET A 136 -11.71 8.43 8.15
CA MET A 136 -11.79 7.00 7.81
C MET A 136 -12.39 6.20 8.96
N HIS A 137 -11.92 6.42 10.20
CA HIS A 137 -12.40 5.73 11.40
C HIS A 137 -13.90 5.97 11.66
N GLU A 138 -14.36 7.20 11.49
CA GLU A 138 -15.77 7.60 11.58
C GLU A 138 -16.63 6.89 10.53
N ARG A 139 -16.08 6.67 9.32
CA ARG A 139 -16.73 5.90 8.24
C ARG A 139 -16.61 4.38 8.41
N GLY A 140 -16.15 3.90 9.57
CA GLY A 140 -15.98 2.48 9.85
C GLY A 140 -14.78 1.84 9.13
N MET A 141 -13.78 2.63 8.73
CA MET A 141 -12.59 2.18 8.02
C MET A 141 -11.35 2.35 8.90
N SER A 142 -10.38 1.43 8.85
CA SER A 142 -9.07 1.63 9.48
C SER A 142 -7.98 1.25 8.49
N TYR A 143 -7.02 2.15 8.29
CA TYR A 143 -6.09 2.08 7.17
C TYR A 143 -5.10 0.91 7.29
N LEU A 144 -4.68 0.59 8.51
CA LEU A 144 -3.83 -0.54 8.91
C LEU A 144 -2.39 -0.57 8.38
N ASP A 145 -2.06 0.19 7.35
CA ASP A 145 -0.69 0.27 6.81
C ASP A 145 0.04 1.58 7.12
N THR A 146 -0.46 2.40 8.06
CA THR A 146 0.18 3.70 8.42
C THR A 146 1.63 3.53 8.86
N ASN A 147 2.08 2.35 9.26
CA ASN A 147 3.48 2.10 9.63
C ASN A 147 4.47 2.27 8.46
N LYS A 148 4.00 2.11 7.22
CA LYS A 148 4.80 2.22 5.99
C LYS A 148 4.82 3.66 5.49
N PRO A 149 5.95 4.37 5.59
CA PRO A 149 6.03 5.75 5.09
C PRO A 149 5.87 5.83 3.56
N ASP A 150 6.22 4.75 2.84
CA ASP A 150 6.05 4.54 1.41
C ASP A 150 4.59 4.58 0.94
N ASN A 151 3.62 4.38 1.83
CA ASN A 151 2.21 4.54 1.48
C ASN A 151 1.64 5.94 1.81
N ILE A 152 2.47 6.85 2.32
CA ILE A 152 2.12 8.24 2.59
C ILE A 152 2.93 9.10 1.63
N LEU A 153 2.27 9.68 0.63
CA LEU A 153 2.92 10.59 -0.30
C LEU A 153 2.87 12.01 0.24
N VAL A 154 3.94 12.77 -0.01
CA VAL A 154 3.97 14.21 0.09
C VAL A 154 3.79 14.76 -1.32
N GLY A 155 2.64 15.37 -1.59
CA GLY A 155 2.36 16.00 -2.86
C GLY A 155 3.29 17.19 -3.13
N GLU A 156 3.42 17.60 -4.39
CA GLU A 156 4.13 18.85 -4.75
C GLU A 156 3.52 20.10 -4.09
N ASP A 157 2.24 20.03 -3.71
CA ASP A 157 1.54 21.05 -2.92
C ASP A 157 1.88 21.01 -1.41
N GLY A 158 2.76 20.10 -1.00
CA GLY A 158 3.19 19.89 0.37
C GLY A 158 2.18 19.14 1.25
N LYS A 159 1.05 18.65 0.69
CA LYS A 159 -0.03 17.98 1.44
C LYS A 159 0.12 16.46 1.47
N PRO A 160 -0.48 15.76 2.47
CA PRO A 160 -0.43 14.31 2.55
C PRO A 160 -1.44 13.64 1.61
N TYR A 161 -1.02 12.54 1.00
CA TYR A 161 -1.90 11.62 0.27
C TYR A 161 -1.71 10.19 0.77
N LEU A 162 -2.81 9.48 0.99
CA LEU A 162 -2.79 8.03 1.28
C LEU A 162 -3.01 7.23 0.00
N ILE A 163 -2.16 6.23 -0.19
CA ILE A 163 -2.26 5.25 -1.28
C ILE A 163 -2.28 3.83 -0.70
N ASP A 164 -2.46 2.81 -1.54
CA ASP A 164 -2.43 1.39 -1.15
C ASP A 164 -3.39 1.04 0.00
N PHE A 165 -4.65 0.82 -0.35
CA PHE A 165 -5.70 0.47 0.61
C PHE A 165 -5.92 -1.05 0.77
N GLN A 166 -4.96 -1.86 0.31
CA GLN A 166 -5.12 -3.31 0.18
C GLN A 166 -5.54 -4.01 1.48
N ILE A 167 -4.98 -3.55 2.60
CA ILE A 167 -5.23 -4.12 3.92
C ILE A 167 -6.14 -3.25 4.78
N THR A 168 -6.69 -2.15 4.22
CA THR A 168 -7.62 -1.29 4.95
C THR A 168 -8.79 -2.13 5.45
N TRP A 169 -9.06 -2.07 6.75
CA TRP A 169 -10.20 -2.75 7.33
C TRP A 169 -11.48 -1.96 7.04
N LEU A 170 -12.51 -2.65 6.55
CA LEU A 170 -13.88 -2.14 6.51
C LEU A 170 -14.70 -2.84 7.58
N GLN A 171 -15.33 -2.07 8.46
CA GLN A 171 -16.29 -2.62 9.40
C GLN A 171 -17.43 -3.30 8.64
N PRO A 172 -17.77 -4.55 8.97
CA PRO A 172 -18.97 -5.21 8.47
C PRO A 172 -20.23 -4.42 8.83
N PHE A 173 -21.34 -4.76 8.18
CA PHE A 173 -22.66 -4.25 8.57
C PHE A 173 -23.17 -4.94 9.85
N PHE A 174 -24.21 -4.37 10.45
CA PHE A 174 -24.92 -4.98 11.58
C PHE A 174 -25.48 -6.37 11.19
N PRO A 175 -25.42 -7.37 12.08
CA PRO A 175 -24.93 -7.33 13.47
C PRO A 175 -23.45 -7.71 13.63
N LEU A 176 -22.76 -8.12 12.55
CA LEU A 176 -21.37 -8.57 12.62
C LEU A 176 -20.42 -7.49 13.16
N ASN A 177 -20.74 -6.22 12.90
CA ASN A 177 -20.01 -5.08 13.44
C ASN A 177 -19.84 -5.12 14.97
N LEU A 178 -20.84 -5.62 15.72
CA LEU A 178 -20.78 -5.67 17.18
C LEU A 178 -19.64 -6.58 17.66
N ILE A 179 -19.46 -7.71 16.98
CA ILE A 179 -18.43 -8.70 17.31
C ILE A 179 -17.05 -8.21 16.85
N THR A 180 -16.99 -7.51 15.71
CA THR A 180 -15.73 -6.99 15.17
C THR A 180 -15.32 -5.62 15.72
N TYR A 181 -16.17 -4.96 16.50
CA TYR A 181 -15.90 -3.62 17.03
C TYR A 181 -14.68 -3.55 17.96
N PRO A 182 -14.46 -4.50 18.91
CA PRO A 182 -13.24 -4.48 19.71
C PRO A 182 -11.97 -4.57 18.86
N LEU A 183 -11.99 -5.39 17.80
CA LEU A 183 -10.89 -5.50 16.85
C LEU A 183 -10.72 -4.20 16.06
N PHE A 184 -11.82 -3.53 15.69
CA PHE A 184 -11.76 -2.21 15.07
C PHE A 184 -11.01 -1.19 15.92
N CYS A 185 -11.29 -1.18 17.23
CA CYS A 185 -10.65 -0.25 18.15
C CYS A 185 -9.14 -0.49 18.21
N ILE A 186 -8.70 -1.74 18.15
CA ILE A 186 -7.27 -2.09 18.04
C ILE A 186 -6.67 -1.53 16.74
N PHE A 187 -7.36 -1.67 15.63
CA PHE A 187 -6.90 -1.20 14.32
C PHE A 187 -6.81 0.32 14.24
N ARG A 188 -7.85 1.03 14.71
CA ARG A 188 -7.86 2.49 14.82
C ARG A 188 -6.72 3.02 15.68
N ASN A 189 -6.51 2.39 16.84
CA ASN A 189 -5.42 2.75 17.75
C ASN A 189 -4.05 2.48 17.10
N SER A 190 -3.95 1.42 16.28
CA SER A 190 -2.73 1.13 15.52
C SER A 190 -2.43 2.21 14.47
N ASP A 191 -3.44 2.72 13.76
CA ASP A 191 -3.25 3.82 12.79
C ASP A 191 -2.69 5.06 13.48
N ILE A 192 -3.30 5.48 14.60
CA ILE A 192 -2.87 6.67 15.36
C ILE A 192 -1.49 6.45 15.96
N TYR A 193 -1.21 5.27 16.52
CA TYR A 193 0.11 4.94 17.04
C TYR A 193 1.21 5.08 15.98
N HIS A 194 0.98 4.56 14.77
CA HIS A 194 1.94 4.66 13.68
C HIS A 194 2.04 6.07 13.09
N LEU A 195 0.96 6.84 13.08
CA LEU A 195 1.02 8.27 12.79
C LEU A 195 1.94 9.00 13.77
N LYS A 196 1.74 8.82 15.08
CA LYS A 196 2.61 9.44 16.11
C LYS A 196 4.06 8.98 15.98
N LYS A 197 4.29 7.73 15.56
CA LYS A 197 5.63 7.21 15.25
C LYS A 197 6.30 7.99 14.12
N HIS A 198 5.56 8.37 13.08
CA HIS A 198 6.05 9.22 11.99
C HIS A 198 6.31 10.65 12.46
N ILE A 199 5.39 11.25 13.22
CA ILE A 199 5.60 12.59 13.79
C ILE A 199 6.88 12.63 14.62
N ARG A 200 7.12 11.64 15.50
CA ARG A 200 8.37 11.55 16.26
C ARG A 200 9.62 11.43 15.36
N LYS A 201 9.50 10.72 14.24
CA LYS A 201 10.62 10.48 13.31
C LYS A 201 10.94 11.69 12.43
N PHE A 202 9.92 12.41 11.96
CA PHE A 202 10.03 13.46 10.95
C PHE A 202 9.87 14.88 11.52
N CYS A 203 9.36 15.02 12.74
CA CYS A 203 9.30 16.29 13.47
C CYS A 203 9.95 16.13 14.85
N PRO A 204 11.30 16.16 14.92
CA PRO A 204 12.02 16.05 16.19
C PRO A 204 11.52 17.09 17.20
N GLY A 205 11.33 16.67 18.46
CA GLY A 205 10.85 17.55 19.53
C GLY A 205 9.33 17.68 19.64
N LYS A 206 8.52 17.26 18.65
CA LYS A 206 7.04 17.30 18.76
C LYS A 206 6.48 16.26 19.73
N ILE A 207 7.15 15.12 19.88
CA ILE A 207 6.76 14.03 20.78
C ILE A 207 8.03 13.52 21.45
N SER A 208 8.06 13.49 22.79
CA SER A 208 9.21 12.95 23.53
C SER A 208 9.25 11.42 23.45
N ASP A 209 10.44 10.83 23.63
CA ASP A 209 10.59 9.37 23.63
C ASP A 209 9.83 8.70 24.79
N GLU A 210 9.78 9.37 25.96
CA GLU A 210 9.03 8.88 27.12
C GLU A 210 7.52 8.90 26.86
N GLU A 211 7.00 9.99 26.31
CA GLU A 211 5.59 10.11 25.91
C GLU A 211 5.22 9.05 24.86
N PHE A 212 6.07 8.85 23.85
CA PHE A 212 5.83 7.85 22.82
C PHE A 212 5.82 6.42 23.35
N GLU A 213 6.68 6.09 24.32
CA GLU A 213 6.73 4.75 24.91
C GLU A 213 5.50 4.46 25.79
N LYS A 214 4.97 5.48 26.49
CA LYS A 214 3.71 5.38 27.25
C LYS A 214 2.52 5.08 26.35
N MET A 215 2.49 5.62 25.13
CA MET A 215 1.43 5.35 24.15
C MET A 215 1.50 3.96 23.51
N ARG A 216 2.61 3.22 23.66
CA ARG A 216 2.83 1.95 22.93
C ARG A 216 1.82 0.88 23.38
N PRO A 217 0.95 0.39 22.48
CA PRO A 217 0.00 -0.65 22.85
C PRO A 217 0.67 -1.99 23.14
N TRP A 218 0.07 -2.80 24.03
CA TRP A 218 0.59 -4.11 24.43
C TRP A 218 0.75 -5.07 23.24
N TYR A 219 -0.18 -5.07 22.28
CA TYR A 219 -0.17 -5.95 21.11
C TYR A 219 1.00 -5.63 20.16
N ILE A 220 1.45 -4.37 20.09
CA ILE A 220 2.65 -3.97 19.35
C ILE A 220 3.91 -4.53 20.04
N ARG A 221 3.95 -4.55 21.38
CA ARG A 221 5.06 -5.15 22.14
C ARG A 221 5.17 -6.64 21.85
N LEU A 222 4.04 -7.35 21.90
CA LEU A 222 3.97 -8.79 21.60
C LEU A 222 4.42 -9.11 20.16
N HIS A 223 3.88 -8.40 19.17
CA HIS A 223 4.24 -8.63 17.76
C HIS A 223 5.75 -8.50 17.49
N ARG A 224 6.45 -7.55 18.14
CA ARG A 224 7.89 -7.33 17.93
C ARG A 224 8.75 -8.52 18.36
N LEU A 225 8.33 -9.24 19.40
CA LEU A 225 9.03 -10.44 19.88
C LEU A 225 8.99 -11.56 18.82
N VAL A 226 7.86 -11.71 18.14
CA VAL A 226 7.62 -12.79 17.17
C VAL A 226 8.13 -12.44 15.76
N ALA A 227 7.89 -11.23 15.28
CA ALA A 227 8.11 -10.90 13.86
C ALA A 227 9.60 -10.75 13.47
N THR A 228 10.45 -10.32 14.41
CA THR A 228 11.86 -10.03 14.15
C THR A 228 12.68 -11.24 13.66
N PRO A 229 12.63 -12.42 14.31
CA PRO A 229 13.38 -13.60 13.86
C PRO A 229 12.90 -14.12 12.50
N VAL A 230 11.59 -14.12 12.25
CA VAL A 230 11.00 -14.58 10.98
C VAL A 230 11.48 -13.73 9.80
N ARG A 231 11.48 -12.40 9.94
CA ARG A 231 11.93 -11.47 8.90
C ARG A 231 13.39 -11.69 8.49
N ARG A 232 14.26 -12.02 9.44
CA ARG A 232 15.69 -12.28 9.17
C ARG A 232 15.89 -13.53 8.31
N LYS A 233 15.17 -14.62 8.61
CA LYS A 233 15.27 -15.88 7.84
C LYS A 233 14.75 -15.70 6.41
N ARG A 234 13.58 -15.05 6.25
CA ARG A 234 12.97 -14.80 4.93
C ARG A 234 13.91 -14.04 3.99
N ARG A 235 14.55 -12.95 4.45
CA ARG A 235 15.44 -12.14 3.60
C ARG A 235 16.63 -12.91 3.04
N LYS A 236 17.25 -13.78 3.85
CA LYS A 236 18.39 -14.60 3.39
C LYS A 236 18.01 -15.55 2.26
N TYR A 237 16.81 -16.12 2.33
CA TYR A 237 16.33 -17.03 1.28
C TYR A 237 16.09 -16.30 -0.05
N LEU A 238 15.44 -15.13 -0.01
CA LEU A 238 15.11 -14.37 -1.23
C LEU A 238 16.36 -13.93 -1.99
N ARG A 239 17.38 -13.42 -1.28
CA ARG A 239 18.68 -13.05 -1.86
C ARG A 239 19.33 -14.16 -2.66
N LYS A 240 19.35 -15.37 -2.09
CA LYS A 240 19.95 -16.53 -2.76
C LYS A 240 19.23 -16.88 -4.05
N VAL A 241 17.89 -16.79 -4.06
CA VAL A 241 17.10 -17.10 -5.27
C VAL A 241 17.29 -16.02 -6.33
N GLU A 242 17.43 -14.75 -5.93
CA GLU A 242 17.71 -13.63 -6.82
C GLU A 242 19.10 -13.70 -7.46
N GLU A 243 20.15 -14.01 -6.68
CA GLU A 243 21.53 -14.14 -7.19
C GLU A 243 21.69 -15.26 -8.24
N GLU A 244 20.85 -16.30 -8.17
CA GLU A 244 20.86 -17.43 -9.10
C GLU A 244 20.04 -17.16 -10.38
N ALA A 245 19.27 -16.06 -10.46
CA ALA A 245 18.42 -15.73 -11.61
C ALA A 245 19.22 -15.03 -12.72
N GLY A 246 18.89 -15.33 -13.98
CA GLY A 246 19.57 -14.76 -15.15
C GLY A 246 18.92 -13.50 -15.71
N HIS A 247 17.66 -13.24 -15.34
CA HIS A 247 16.88 -12.09 -15.80
C HIS A 247 15.93 -11.61 -14.71
N HIS A 248 15.73 -10.29 -14.65
CA HIS A 248 14.81 -9.62 -13.73
C HIS A 248 13.88 -8.69 -14.52
N PRO A 249 12.55 -8.92 -14.51
CA PRO A 249 11.57 -8.05 -15.13
C PRO A 249 11.65 -6.61 -14.61
N GLU A 250 11.17 -5.65 -15.40
CA GLU A 250 11.24 -4.24 -15.03
C GLU A 250 10.47 -3.94 -13.72
N GLY A 251 11.10 -3.16 -12.85
CA GLY A 251 10.51 -2.79 -11.55
C GLY A 251 10.54 -3.90 -10.49
N ALA A 252 11.13 -5.07 -10.77
CA ALA A 252 11.25 -6.14 -9.79
C ALA A 252 11.98 -5.69 -8.52
N GLU A 253 11.33 -5.90 -7.36
CA GLU A 253 11.99 -5.64 -6.07
C GLU A 253 13.13 -6.62 -5.84
N ARG A 254 14.29 -6.09 -5.44
CA ARG A 254 15.46 -6.87 -5.02
C ARG A 254 15.57 -6.83 -3.49
N HIS A 255 15.90 -7.94 -2.84
CA HIS A 255 15.75 -8.14 -1.38
C HIS A 255 17.08 -8.21 -0.58
#